data_AF-A0A1B6C4E6-F1
#
_entry.id   AF-A0A1B6C4E6-F1
#
_cell.length_a   1.000
_cell.length_b   1.000
_cell.length_c   1.000
_cell.angle_alpha   90.00
_cell.angle_beta   90.00
_cell.angle_gamma   90.00
#
_symmetry.space_group_name_H-M   'P 1'
#
loop_
_entity.id
_entity.type
_entity.pdbx_description
1 polymer ?
#
loop_
_entity_poly.entity_id
_entity_poly.type
_entity_poly.pdbx_seq_one_letter_code
_entity_poly.pdbx_strand_id
1 'polypeptide(L)'
;DPKVRASAVDIVRHWQELGYLIIYITGRPDMQQSRVLAWLSQHNFPHGLVSFADGLSTDPLGHKAVYLKNLIQDHDVIIHVAYGSSKDISVYTSVGLKPKQIFIVGKVSKKQYAQATVLAEGYAAHLSNLLCHGGSRPAQGNARMVLVPRGFSHNASIRRRRIVSAFLLSFRHSQA
;
A
#
# COMPACT_ATOMS: atom_id res chain seq x y z
N ASP A 1 -3.84 -1.59 20.38
CA ASP A 1 -3.63 -2.05 18.99
C ASP A 1 -2.37 -1.46 18.37
N PRO A 2 -2.00 -1.78 17.09
CA PRO A 2 -1.09 -0.93 16.34
C PRO A 2 -1.62 0.50 16.34
N LYS A 3 -0.80 1.48 16.74
CA LYS A 3 -1.18 2.89 16.64
C LYS A 3 -1.19 3.28 15.17
N VAL A 4 -2.33 3.73 14.66
CA VAL A 4 -2.43 4.38 13.35
C VAL A 4 -1.54 5.62 13.35
N ARG A 5 -0.74 5.80 12.31
CA ARG A 5 -0.02 7.07 12.11
C ARG A 5 -1.03 8.13 11.68
N ALA A 6 -0.98 9.31 12.29
CA ALA A 6 -1.83 10.44 11.89
C ALA A 6 -1.78 10.65 10.37
N SER A 7 -2.93 10.96 9.77
CA SER A 7 -3.13 11.14 8.33
C SER A 7 -2.84 9.93 7.42
N ALA A 8 -2.51 8.74 7.96
CA ALA A 8 -2.31 7.54 7.13
C ALA A 8 -3.60 7.10 6.42
N VAL A 9 -4.75 7.25 7.07
CA VAL A 9 -6.06 6.94 6.50
C VAL A 9 -6.39 7.94 5.38
N ASP A 10 -6.14 9.22 5.64
CA ASP A 10 -6.49 10.32 4.73
C ASP A 10 -5.63 10.32 3.45
N ILE A 11 -4.34 9.95 3.56
CA ILE A 11 -3.51 9.63 2.39
C ILE A 11 -4.16 8.56 1.52
N VAL A 12 -4.61 7.44 2.11
CA VAL A 12 -5.18 6.34 1.31
C VAL A 12 -6.54 6.72 0.74
N ARG A 13 -7.34 7.52 1.47
CA ARG A 13 -8.63 8.04 0.99
C ARG A 13 -8.44 8.99 -0.19
N HIS A 14 -7.51 9.95 -0.09
CA HIS A 14 -7.17 10.89 -1.18
C HIS A 14 -6.89 10.15 -2.50
N TRP A 15 -6.09 9.08 -2.45
CA TRP A 15 -5.81 8.29 -3.65
C TRP A 15 -6.99 7.41 -4.10
N GLN A 16 -7.85 6.94 -3.19
CA GLN A 16 -9.10 6.26 -3.55
C GLN A 16 -10.06 7.21 -4.29
N GLU A 17 -10.21 8.43 -3.79
CA GLU A 17 -11.05 9.50 -4.38
C GLU A 17 -10.57 9.90 -5.78
N LEU A 18 -9.25 9.85 -6.01
CA LEU A 18 -8.64 9.99 -7.34
C LEU A 18 -8.82 8.76 -8.26
N GLY A 19 -9.50 7.70 -7.83
CA GLY A 19 -9.83 6.53 -8.63
C GLY A 19 -8.75 5.45 -8.70
N TYR A 20 -7.74 5.47 -7.81
CA TYR A 20 -6.73 4.41 -7.75
C TYR A 20 -7.25 3.16 -7.01
N LEU A 21 -6.90 1.98 -7.52
CA LEU A 21 -7.09 0.74 -6.78
C LEU A 21 -6.09 0.70 -5.61
N ILE A 22 -6.63 0.53 -4.41
CA ILE A 22 -5.85 0.36 -3.19
C ILE A 22 -5.48 -1.12 -3.03
N ILE A 23 -4.19 -1.42 -2.91
CA ILE A 23 -3.70 -2.72 -2.45
C ILE A 23 -2.91 -2.56 -1.16
N TYR A 24 -3.34 -3.25 -0.12
CA TYR A 24 -2.60 -3.43 1.10
C TYR A 24 -1.75 -4.69 0.98
N ILE A 25 -0.44 -4.60 1.26
CA ILE A 25 0.42 -5.77 1.39
C ILE A 25 0.99 -5.81 2.80
N THR A 26 0.82 -6.94 3.48
CA THR A 26 1.33 -7.14 4.84
C THR A 26 2.26 -8.35 4.90
N GLY A 27 3.39 -8.19 5.57
CA GLY A 27 4.29 -9.31 5.91
C GLY A 27 3.79 -10.16 7.07
N ARG A 28 2.47 -10.21 7.29
CA ARG A 28 1.81 -11.11 8.24
C ARG A 28 1.36 -12.36 7.51
N PRO A 29 1.38 -13.53 8.18
CA PRO A 29 0.81 -14.75 7.63
C PRO A 29 -0.69 -14.57 7.38
N ASP A 30 -1.18 -15.20 6.33
CA ASP A 30 -2.60 -15.38 5.96
C ASP A 30 -3.49 -15.80 7.14
N MET A 31 -3.00 -16.64 8.07
CA MET A 31 -3.69 -17.02 9.30
C MET A 31 -4.09 -15.82 10.20
N GLN A 32 -3.55 -14.61 9.96
CA GLN A 32 -3.93 -13.37 10.65
C GLN A 32 -4.91 -12.49 9.86
N GLN A 33 -5.47 -12.97 8.74
CA GLN A 33 -6.30 -12.20 7.81
C GLN A 33 -7.46 -11.47 8.49
N SER A 34 -8.36 -12.19 9.16
CA SER A 34 -9.56 -11.62 9.82
C SER A 34 -9.20 -10.47 10.76
N ARG A 35 -8.05 -10.56 11.42
CA ARG A 35 -7.55 -9.54 12.33
C ARG A 35 -7.01 -8.30 11.62
N VAL A 36 -6.31 -8.47 10.49
CA VAL A 36 -5.82 -7.33 9.70
C VAL A 36 -6.98 -6.58 9.07
N LEU A 37 -7.96 -7.30 8.52
CA LEU A 37 -9.19 -6.74 7.96
C LEU A 37 -10.01 -5.99 9.03
N ALA A 38 -10.21 -6.61 10.20
CA ALA A 38 -10.88 -5.96 11.33
C ALA A 38 -10.14 -4.69 11.78
N TRP A 39 -8.80 -4.71 11.85
CA TRP A 39 -8.02 -3.53 12.23
C TRP A 39 -8.11 -2.40 11.19
N LEU A 40 -8.09 -2.72 9.89
CA LEU A 40 -8.27 -1.73 8.82
C LEU A 40 -9.66 -1.09 8.90
N SER A 41 -10.72 -1.90 9.03
CA SER A 41 -12.10 -1.44 9.16
C SER A 41 -12.33 -0.60 10.41
N GLN A 42 -11.83 -1.03 11.58
CA GLN A 42 -11.93 -0.29 12.86
C GLN A 42 -11.29 1.10 12.83
N HIS A 43 -10.36 1.34 11.91
CA HIS A 43 -9.69 2.63 11.74
C HIS A 43 -10.10 3.34 10.44
N ASN A 44 -11.23 2.95 9.86
CA ASN A 44 -11.84 3.56 8.68
C ASN A 44 -10.91 3.67 7.47
N PHE A 45 -10.00 2.70 7.29
CA PHE A 45 -9.22 2.60 6.06
C PHE A 45 -10.15 2.27 4.88
N PRO A 46 -9.93 2.90 3.71
CA PRO A 46 -10.58 2.54 2.46
C PRO A 46 -10.60 1.03 2.17
N HIS A 47 -11.65 0.58 1.47
CA HIS A 47 -11.67 -0.78 0.94
C HIS A 47 -10.63 -0.93 -0.17
N GLY A 48 -9.96 -2.08 -0.18
CA GLY A 48 -8.92 -2.43 -1.14
C GLY A 48 -8.58 -3.91 -1.05
N LEU A 49 -7.78 -4.40 -2.00
CA LEU A 49 -7.28 -5.78 -1.93
C LEU A 49 -6.25 -5.90 -0.81
N VAL A 50 -6.19 -7.05 -0.13
CA VAL A 50 -5.21 -7.30 0.93
C VAL A 50 -4.43 -8.57 0.62
N SER A 51 -3.14 -8.41 0.33
CA SER A 51 -2.19 -9.50 0.14
C SER A 51 -1.44 -9.78 1.43
N PHE A 52 -1.39 -11.06 1.80
CA PHE A 52 -0.71 -11.58 2.97
C PHE A 52 0.59 -12.28 2.56
N ALA A 53 1.53 -12.39 3.49
CA ALA A 53 2.64 -13.32 3.32
C ALA A 53 2.12 -14.76 3.48
N ASP A 54 2.74 -15.69 2.76
CA ASP A 54 2.57 -17.12 2.99
C ASP A 54 2.98 -17.46 4.44
N GLY A 55 2.10 -18.16 5.16
CA GLY A 55 2.30 -18.52 6.56
C GLY A 55 3.50 -19.43 6.84
N LEU A 56 4.01 -20.12 5.81
CA LEU A 56 5.19 -20.99 5.89
C LEU A 56 6.50 -20.30 5.48
N SER A 57 6.43 -19.07 4.96
CA SER A 57 7.61 -18.41 4.39
C SER A 57 8.53 -17.78 5.43
N THR A 58 9.83 -18.02 5.28
CA THR A 58 10.91 -17.37 6.03
C THR A 58 11.36 -16.04 5.41
N ASP A 59 10.93 -15.71 4.18
CA ASP A 59 11.21 -14.42 3.51
C ASP A 59 9.94 -13.67 3.07
N PRO A 60 9.30 -12.92 3.99
CA PRO A 60 8.16 -12.06 3.66
C PRO A 60 8.48 -10.90 2.69
N LEU A 61 9.76 -10.54 2.47
CA LEU A 61 10.14 -9.49 1.53
C LEU A 61 10.27 -10.04 0.10
N GLY A 62 10.83 -11.23 -0.06
CA GLY A 62 10.84 -11.99 -1.31
C GLY A 62 9.43 -12.26 -1.83
N HIS A 63 8.53 -12.77 -0.98
CA HIS A 63 7.12 -12.99 -1.35
C HIS A 63 6.42 -11.70 -1.80
N LYS A 64 6.72 -10.59 -1.13
CA LYS A 64 6.20 -9.27 -1.50
C LYS A 64 6.75 -8.79 -2.85
N ALA A 65 8.02 -9.05 -3.16
CA ALA A 65 8.60 -8.74 -4.47
C ALA A 65 7.98 -9.60 -5.59
N VAL A 66 7.81 -10.90 -5.36
CA VAL A 66 7.15 -11.82 -6.32
C VAL A 66 5.72 -11.38 -6.58
N TYR A 67 4.91 -11.14 -5.54
CA TYR A 67 3.53 -10.70 -5.70
C TYR A 67 3.40 -9.40 -6.50
N LEU A 68 4.26 -8.40 -6.23
CA LEU A 68 4.29 -7.15 -6.99
C LEU A 68 4.74 -7.35 -8.44
N LYS A 69 5.71 -8.25 -8.68
CA LYS A 69 6.18 -8.60 -10.03
C LYS A 69 5.08 -9.27 -10.84
N ASN A 70 4.37 -10.26 -10.26
CA ASN A 70 3.27 -10.95 -10.91
C ASN A 70 2.11 -10.00 -11.26
N LEU A 71 1.76 -9.06 -10.37
CA LEU A 71 0.79 -8.00 -10.70
C LEU A 71 1.21 -7.22 -11.96
N ILE A 72 2.46 -6.79 -12.03
CA ILE A 72 2.98 -6.00 -13.16
C ILE A 72 3.04 -6.82 -14.46
N GLN A 73 3.49 -8.09 -14.39
CA GLN A 73 3.80 -8.90 -15.57
C GLN A 73 2.64 -9.77 -16.06
N ASP A 74 1.83 -10.32 -15.16
CA ASP A 74 0.78 -11.29 -15.49
C ASP A 74 -0.61 -10.63 -15.54
N HIS A 75 -0.74 -9.40 -15.05
CA HIS A 75 -2.01 -8.67 -14.90
C HIS A 75 -1.95 -7.20 -15.39
N ASP A 76 -0.89 -6.80 -16.10
CA ASP A 76 -0.67 -5.45 -16.68
C ASP A 76 -0.89 -4.28 -15.70
N VAL A 77 -0.61 -4.51 -14.42
CA VAL A 77 -0.82 -3.52 -13.35
C VAL A 77 0.26 -2.44 -13.40
N ILE A 78 -0.16 -1.18 -13.48
CA ILE A 78 0.76 -0.04 -13.32
C ILE A 78 0.73 0.45 -11.87
N ILE A 79 1.86 0.27 -11.17
CA ILE A 79 2.06 0.81 -9.82
C ILE A 79 2.42 2.29 -9.93
N HIS A 80 1.55 3.16 -9.43
CA HIS A 80 1.77 4.60 -9.48
C HIS A 80 2.67 5.08 -8.35
N VAL A 81 2.32 4.71 -7.10
CA VAL A 81 3.11 5.02 -5.91
C VAL A 81 2.97 3.89 -4.87
N ALA A 82 3.96 3.78 -3.99
CA ALA A 82 4.02 2.77 -2.95
C ALA A 82 4.47 3.38 -1.61
N TYR A 83 3.74 3.08 -0.54
CA TYR A 83 4.03 3.54 0.81
C TYR A 83 4.62 2.41 1.66
N GLY A 84 5.61 2.72 2.50
CA GLY A 84 6.28 1.68 3.28
C GLY A 84 7.26 2.16 4.35
N SER A 85 8.09 1.21 4.78
CA SER A 85 9.21 1.36 5.69
C SER A 85 10.54 1.19 4.96
N SER A 86 11.67 1.50 5.59
CA SER A 86 13.01 1.34 5.01
C SER A 86 13.35 -0.10 4.58
N LYS A 87 12.61 -1.11 5.06
CA LYS A 87 12.72 -2.51 4.61
C LYS A 87 12.11 -2.76 3.23
N ASP A 88 11.16 -1.92 2.84
CA ASP A 88 10.36 -2.11 1.63
C ASP A 88 11.01 -1.45 0.40
N ILE A 89 12.01 -0.59 0.59
CA ILE A 89 12.68 0.16 -0.48
C ILE A 89 13.26 -0.78 -1.55
N SER A 90 14.02 -1.79 -1.14
CA SER A 90 14.66 -2.75 -2.05
C SER A 90 13.62 -3.50 -2.90
N VAL A 91 12.50 -3.90 -2.27
CA VAL A 91 11.36 -4.58 -2.90
C VAL A 91 10.69 -3.69 -3.96
N TYR A 92 10.62 -2.38 -3.73
CA TYR A 92 9.96 -1.47 -4.68
C TYR A 92 10.90 -1.13 -5.84
N THR A 93 12.20 -0.95 -5.55
CA THR A 93 13.21 -0.75 -6.59
C THR A 93 13.42 -1.98 -7.47
N SER A 94 13.30 -3.21 -6.93
CA SER A 94 13.49 -4.44 -7.72
C SER A 94 12.36 -4.71 -8.71
N VAL A 95 11.16 -4.16 -8.48
CA VAL A 95 10.04 -4.18 -9.43
C VAL A 95 9.93 -2.89 -10.26
N GLY A 96 10.99 -2.05 -10.26
CA GLY A 96 11.14 -0.93 -11.18
C GLY A 96 10.51 0.41 -10.74
N LEU A 97 10.02 0.56 -9.50
CA LEU A 97 9.53 1.86 -9.04
C LEU A 97 10.66 2.88 -8.93
N LYS A 98 10.41 4.09 -9.43
CA LYS A 98 11.35 5.22 -9.34
C LYS A 98 11.33 5.82 -7.92
N PRO A 99 12.41 6.46 -7.44
CA PRO A 99 12.46 7.07 -6.09
C PRO A 99 11.33 8.06 -5.77
N LYS A 100 10.81 8.77 -6.79
CA LYS A 100 9.67 9.69 -6.67
C LYS A 100 8.30 8.99 -6.47
N GLN A 101 8.25 7.67 -6.68
CA GLN A 101 7.05 6.84 -6.49
C GLN A 101 7.09 6.08 -5.15
N ILE A 102 8.21 6.11 -4.44
CA ILE A 102 8.44 5.34 -3.21
C ILE A 102 8.41 6.31 -2.03
N PHE A 103 7.40 6.19 -1.15
CA PHE A 103 7.22 7.05 0.01
C PHE A 103 7.45 6.29 1.31
N ILE A 104 8.44 6.71 2.10
CA ILE A 104 8.90 5.96 3.27
C ILE A 104 8.75 6.77 4.55
N VAL A 105 8.17 6.15 5.59
CA VAL A 105 8.01 6.77 6.92
C VAL A 105 8.89 6.08 7.97
N GLY A 106 9.63 6.88 8.73
CA GLY A 106 10.48 6.42 9.83
C GLY A 106 11.98 6.50 9.50
N LYS A 107 12.79 5.74 10.25
CA LYS A 107 14.26 5.78 10.10
C LYS A 107 14.70 5.09 8.80
N VAL A 108 15.41 5.82 7.95
CA VAL A 108 16.01 5.37 6.69
C VAL A 108 17.53 5.48 6.82
N SER A 109 18.29 4.55 6.22
CA SER A 109 19.75 4.62 6.23
C SER A 109 20.26 5.60 5.17
N LYS A 110 21.39 6.29 5.41
CA LYS A 110 21.97 7.27 4.46
C LYS A 110 22.08 6.72 3.03
N LYS A 111 22.43 5.43 2.88
CA LYS A 111 22.55 4.73 1.59
C LYS A 111 21.23 4.63 0.80
N GLN A 112 20.08 4.65 1.48
CA GLN A 112 18.75 4.45 0.87
C GLN A 112 18.01 5.76 0.56
N TYR A 113 18.49 6.93 1.01
CA TYR A 113 17.82 8.22 0.76
C TYR A 113 17.70 8.54 -0.74
N ALA A 114 18.65 8.13 -1.58
CA ALA A 114 18.56 8.32 -3.03
C ALA A 114 17.53 7.41 -3.72
N GLN A 115 17.05 6.37 -3.03
CA GLN A 115 16.15 5.34 -3.58
C GLN A 115 14.66 5.59 -3.25
N ALA A 116 14.37 6.58 -2.40
CA ALA A 116 13.02 6.82 -1.88
C ALA A 116 12.80 8.26 -1.42
N THR A 117 11.56 8.74 -1.52
CA THR A 117 11.13 9.98 -0.90
C THR A 117 10.82 9.73 0.57
N VAL A 118 11.65 10.25 1.48
CA VAL A 118 11.50 10.06 2.93
C VAL A 118 10.59 11.13 3.50
N LEU A 119 9.45 10.72 4.08
CA LEU A 119 8.48 11.61 4.69
C LEU A 119 8.88 11.92 6.14
N ALA A 120 9.87 12.82 6.30
CA ALA A 120 10.39 13.23 7.61
C ALA A 120 9.29 13.84 8.50
N GLU A 121 8.54 14.79 7.94
CA GLU A 121 7.38 15.46 8.57
C GLU A 121 6.11 14.58 8.63
N GLY A 122 6.22 13.30 8.23
CA GLY A 122 5.13 12.34 8.26
C GLY A 122 4.05 12.55 7.18
N TYR A 123 2.90 11.90 7.38
CA TYR A 123 1.83 11.86 6.38
C TYR A 123 1.02 13.15 6.28
N ALA A 124 0.92 13.96 7.35
CA ALA A 124 0.13 15.20 7.33
C ALA A 124 0.73 16.23 6.35
N ALA A 125 2.03 16.52 6.48
CA ALA A 125 2.73 17.39 5.53
C ALA A 125 2.75 16.82 4.10
N HIS A 126 2.86 15.49 3.95
CA HIS A 126 2.78 14.84 2.65
C HIS A 126 1.39 15.01 2.00
N LEU A 127 0.31 14.89 2.78
CA LEU A 127 -1.06 15.08 2.30
C LEU A 127 -1.26 16.52 1.79
N SER A 128 -0.78 17.53 2.53
CA SER A 128 -0.80 18.91 2.05
C SER A 128 -0.10 19.07 0.70
N ASN A 129 1.05 18.42 0.50
CA ASN A 129 1.76 18.43 -0.78
C ASN A 129 0.98 17.74 -1.91
N LEU A 130 0.21 16.68 -1.62
CA LEU A 130 -0.63 15.99 -2.61
C LEU A 130 -1.88 16.81 -3.02
N LEU A 131 -2.39 17.63 -2.10
CA LEU A 131 -3.55 18.51 -2.29
C LEU A 131 -3.19 19.81 -3.03
N CYS A 132 -1.93 20.23 -2.99
CA CYS A 132 -1.44 21.35 -3.82
C CYS A 132 -1.61 21.04 -5.32
N HIS A 133 -1.80 22.10 -6.12
CA HIS A 133 -1.93 21.98 -7.58
C HIS A 133 -0.73 21.24 -8.19
N GLY A 134 -0.99 20.16 -8.93
CA GLY A 134 0.02 19.28 -9.52
C GLY A 134 0.67 18.26 -8.56
N GLY A 135 0.34 18.29 -7.27
CA GLY A 135 0.85 17.36 -6.26
C GLY A 135 0.34 15.92 -6.42
N SER A 136 -0.84 15.76 -7.01
CA SER A 136 -1.42 14.47 -7.41
C SER A 136 -2.26 14.64 -8.68
N ARG A 137 -2.69 13.52 -9.28
CA ARG A 137 -3.54 13.51 -10.48
C ARG A 137 -4.52 12.33 -10.43
N PRO A 138 -5.71 12.42 -11.05
CA PRO A 138 -6.63 11.30 -11.18
C PRO A 138 -5.98 10.08 -11.87
N ALA A 139 -6.49 8.89 -11.54
CA ALA A 139 -6.19 7.66 -12.24
C ALA A 139 -6.60 7.76 -13.72
N GLN A 140 -5.86 7.08 -14.60
CA GLN A 140 -6.09 7.10 -16.05
C GLN A 140 -6.45 5.70 -16.51
N GLY A 141 -7.74 5.47 -16.79
CA GLY A 141 -8.28 4.19 -17.25
C GLY A 141 -9.68 3.89 -16.71
N ASN A 142 -10.25 2.74 -17.06
CA ASN A 142 -11.56 2.29 -16.60
C ASN A 142 -11.49 1.74 -15.16
N ALA A 143 -11.52 2.62 -14.17
CA ALA A 143 -11.41 2.28 -12.74
C ALA A 143 -12.70 1.66 -12.12
N ARG A 144 -13.51 0.93 -12.90
CA ARG A 144 -14.76 0.29 -12.42
C ARG A 144 -14.52 -1.06 -11.71
N MET A 145 -13.74 -1.03 -10.63
CA MET A 145 -13.75 -2.10 -9.61
C MET A 145 -14.50 -1.60 -8.36
N VAL A 146 -15.83 -1.54 -8.48
CA VAL A 146 -16.70 -1.21 -7.34
C VAL A 146 -16.78 -2.42 -6.42
N LEU A 147 -16.02 -2.41 -5.33
CA LEU A 147 -16.18 -3.35 -4.22
C LEU A 147 -17.55 -3.12 -3.55
N VAL A 148 -18.54 -3.90 -3.98
CA VAL A 148 -19.92 -3.89 -3.47
C VAL A 148 -19.92 -4.04 -1.95
N PRO A 149 -20.67 -3.21 -1.19
CA PRO A 149 -20.63 -3.24 0.27
C PRO A 149 -21.37 -4.47 0.82
N ARG A 150 -20.65 -5.58 0.98
CA ARG A 150 -21.02 -6.68 1.88
C ARG A 150 -19.89 -6.89 2.88
N GLY A 151 -20.25 -6.87 4.17
CA GLY A 151 -19.31 -6.66 5.27
C GLY A 151 -18.33 -7.81 5.50
N PHE A 152 -17.18 -7.46 6.08
CA PHE A 152 -16.15 -8.42 6.49
C PHE A 152 -16.65 -9.26 7.69
N SER A 153 -16.66 -10.59 7.53
CA SER A 153 -17.21 -11.58 8.46
C SER A 153 -16.27 -12.80 8.51
N HIS A 154 -15.92 -13.45 9.65
CA HIS A 154 -16.25 -13.21 11.06
C HIS A 154 -15.20 -13.82 12.04
N ASN A 155 -15.29 -13.42 13.32
CA ASN A 155 -14.89 -14.09 14.56
C ASN A 155 -13.43 -14.10 15.14
N ALA A 156 -13.43 -14.09 16.48
CA ALA A 156 -12.43 -13.82 17.55
C ALA A 156 -11.15 -14.69 17.61
N SER A 157 -10.04 -14.36 18.32
CA SER A 157 -9.55 -13.12 18.99
C SER A 157 -8.04 -13.22 19.42
N ILE A 158 -7.49 -12.18 20.07
CA ILE A 158 -6.19 -12.11 20.83
C ILE A 158 -4.89 -11.63 20.08
N ARG A 159 -3.92 -11.08 20.87
CA ARG A 159 -2.85 -10.06 20.59
C ARG A 159 -1.65 -10.60 19.72
N ARG A 160 -0.72 -9.86 19.06
CA ARG A 160 -0.05 -8.54 19.25
C ARG A 160 0.04 -7.56 18.00
N ARG A 161 1.10 -7.50 17.14
CA ARG A 161 1.43 -6.40 16.13
C ARG A 161 2.18 -6.96 14.88
N ARG A 162 2.19 -6.44 13.63
CA ARG A 162 2.75 -5.17 13.06
C ARG A 162 2.27 -4.85 11.59
N ILE A 163 2.65 -3.67 11.07
CA ILE A 163 2.75 -3.16 9.66
C ILE A 163 1.81 -3.72 8.56
N VAL A 164 1.09 -2.79 7.93
CA VAL A 164 0.50 -2.92 6.58
C VAL A 164 1.14 -1.83 5.71
N SER A 165 1.64 -2.19 4.52
CA SER A 165 2.06 -1.25 3.47
C SER A 165 0.90 -1.02 2.52
N ALA A 166 0.66 0.22 2.09
CA ALA A 166 -0.37 0.55 1.10
C ALA A 166 0.28 0.88 -0.25
N PHE A 167 -0.33 0.37 -1.32
CA PHE A 167 0.07 0.52 -2.72
C PHE A 167 -1.11 1.01 -3.52
N LEU A 168 -0.79 1.73 -4.59
CA LEU A 168 -1.78 2.44 -5.38
C LEU A 168 -1.54 2.16 -6.86
N LEU A 169 -2.57 1.60 -7.48
CA LEU A 169 -2.52 1.05 -8.82
C LEU A 169 -3.52 1.75 -9.73
N SER A 170 -3.15 1.89 -11.00
CA SER A 170 -4.08 2.25 -12.08
C SER A 170 -3.97 1.20 -13.16
N PHE A 171 -5.10 0.75 -13.70
CA PHE A 171 -5.12 -0.11 -14.87
C PHE A 171 -5.11 0.75 -16.13
N ARG A 172 -4.10 0.59 -16.99
CA ARG A 172 -4.24 1.00 -18.39
C ARG A 172 -4.93 -0.11 -19.14
N HIS A 173 -5.96 0.23 -19.91
CA HIS A 173 -6.37 -0.61 -21.01
C HIS A 173 -5.36 -0.41 -22.14
N SER A 174 -4.62 -1.45 -22.52
CA SER A 174 -3.95 -1.44 -23.81
C SER A 174 -4.98 -1.82 -24.86
N GLN A 175 -5.38 -0.86 -25.69
CA GLN A 175 -6.01 -1.19 -26.98
C GLN A 175 -4.92 -1.15 -28.05
N ALA A 176 -4.54 -2.34 -28.50
CA ALA A 176 -3.90 -2.64 -29.78
C ALA A 176 -4.09 -4.16 -30.03
#